data_AF-D5V0J6-F1
#
_entry.id   AF-D5V0J6-F1
#
_cell.length_a   1.000
_cell.length_b   1.000
_cell.length_c   1.000
_cell.angle_alpha   90.00
_cell.angle_beta   90.00
_cell.angle_gamma   90.00
#
_symmetry.space_group_name_H-M   'P 1'
#
loop_
_entity.id
_entity.type
_entity.pdbx_description
1 polymer ?
#
loop_
_entity_poly.entity_id
_entity_poly.type
_entity_poly.pdbx_seq_one_letter_code
_entity_poly.pdbx_strand_id
1 'polypeptide(L)'
;MKIYQKKLLLIFSIIIIFIVGLYLVHYKRYVINAPKTHIEARKDYVNALTIHFFYLMLVKAGIDYKNPIIAPIKNARDYFYKRGISKLSPIDSERTIWFHVFEMMPYNLSSGGYGNMLKKYGKEYGYKFLDDTFKYIVLLADKDPIDKSFKDNKYINQVFLELYNLYTSEFKINFDEQTISKNNIKLFIKNEEAVKRIIILYEKRKIFLKKHNVNKFIMKNYNNYLGDYHRFYSDNLYVSSMILFYKLENRLFNCEKDKKYFKDIFIDKQKIREFINQNKKFLNKKKGKESVFLRLKIPNTRYDKKYSDNPFKMYVNCNYDDIFIKEGN
;
A
#
# COMPACT_ATOMS: atom_id res chain seq x y z
N MET A 1 50.69 -8.88 -16.83
CA MET A 1 49.52 -8.40 -16.07
C MET A 1 49.75 -8.61 -14.58
N LYS A 2 49.78 -7.54 -13.77
CA LYS A 2 50.04 -7.59 -12.31
C LYS A 2 48.97 -8.46 -11.61
N ILE A 3 49.29 -9.08 -10.48
CA ILE A 3 48.36 -9.96 -9.73
C ILE A 3 47.02 -9.24 -9.44
N TYR A 4 47.07 -7.95 -9.11
CA TYR A 4 45.88 -7.13 -8.87
C TYR A 4 44.98 -6.98 -10.11
N GLN A 5 45.57 -6.80 -11.30
CA GLN A 5 44.83 -6.72 -12.57
C GLN A 5 44.15 -8.07 -12.91
N LYS A 6 44.82 -9.20 -12.62
CA LYS A 6 44.23 -10.55 -12.76
C LYS A 6 43.02 -10.74 -11.84
N LYS A 7 43.13 -10.32 -10.57
CA LYS A 7 42.02 -10.39 -9.61
C LYS A 7 40.85 -9.50 -10.04
N LEU A 8 41.12 -8.27 -10.49
CA LEU A 8 40.07 -7.34 -10.92
C LEU A 8 39.33 -7.85 -12.17
N LEU A 9 40.06 -8.37 -13.16
CA LEU A 9 39.48 -8.96 -14.37
C LEU A 9 38.65 -10.21 -14.05
N LEU A 10 39.10 -11.04 -13.11
CA LEU A 10 38.35 -12.20 -12.64
C LEU A 10 37.03 -11.77 -11.97
N ILE A 11 37.07 -10.80 -11.05
CA ILE A 11 35.87 -10.26 -10.39
C ILE A 11 34.90 -9.69 -11.44
N PHE A 12 35.40 -8.91 -12.39
CA PHE A 12 34.58 -8.34 -13.45
C PHE A 12 33.92 -9.42 -14.33
N SER A 13 34.68 -10.47 -14.67
CA SER A 13 34.16 -11.61 -15.43
C SER A 13 33.05 -12.35 -14.69
N ILE A 14 33.22 -12.57 -13.38
CA ILE A 14 32.20 -13.19 -12.52
C ILE A 14 30.92 -12.34 -12.50
N ILE A 15 31.05 -11.01 -12.37
CA ILE A 15 29.91 -10.09 -12.39
C ILE A 15 29.18 -10.17 -13.73
N ILE A 16 29.89 -10.18 -14.87
CA ILE A 16 29.28 -10.33 -16.19
C ILE A 16 28.52 -11.63 -16.31
N ILE A 17 29.13 -12.76 -15.93
CA ILE A 17 28.48 -14.08 -15.99
C ILE A 17 27.20 -14.08 -15.16
N PHE A 18 27.24 -13.47 -13.96
CA PHE A 18 26.07 -13.35 -13.10
C PHE A 18 24.96 -12.49 -13.74
N ILE A 19 25.30 -11.35 -14.36
CA ILE A 19 24.36 -10.48 -15.08
C ILE A 19 23.69 -11.22 -16.24
N VAL A 20 24.47 -11.93 -17.05
CA VAL A 20 23.97 -12.73 -18.18
C VAL A 20 23.04 -13.84 -17.67
N GLY A 21 23.43 -14.54 -16.60
CA GLY A 21 22.61 -15.57 -15.98
C GLY A 21 21.26 -15.02 -15.49
N LEU A 22 21.27 -13.91 -14.76
CA LEU A 22 20.05 -13.23 -14.31
C LEU A 22 19.15 -12.81 -15.49
N TYR A 23 19.74 -12.20 -16.52
CA TYR A 23 19.02 -11.81 -17.72
C TYR A 23 18.32 -13.00 -18.37
N LEU A 24 19.03 -14.12 -18.59
CA LEU A 24 18.48 -15.31 -19.24
C LEU A 24 17.32 -15.92 -18.43
N VAL A 25 17.46 -16.00 -17.11
CA VAL A 25 16.39 -16.49 -16.22
C VAL A 25 15.13 -15.62 -16.32
N HIS A 26 15.30 -14.30 -16.26
CA HIS A 26 14.18 -13.37 -16.36
C HIS A 26 13.58 -13.32 -17.77
N TYR A 27 14.40 -13.41 -18.82
CA TYR A 27 13.96 -13.47 -20.20
C TYR A 27 13.09 -14.71 -20.44
N LYS A 28 13.53 -15.88 -19.97
CA LYS A 28 12.76 -17.12 -20.05
C LYS A 28 11.41 -17.00 -19.32
N ARG A 29 11.39 -16.35 -18.15
CA ARG A 29 10.19 -16.20 -17.34
C ARG A 29 9.18 -15.21 -17.95
N TYR A 30 9.65 -14.06 -18.43
CA TYR A 30 8.77 -12.94 -18.75
C TYR A 30 8.56 -12.72 -20.25
N VAL A 31 9.51 -13.11 -21.11
CA VAL A 31 9.47 -12.79 -22.55
C VAL A 31 9.04 -13.99 -23.40
N ILE A 32 9.61 -15.17 -23.17
CA ILE A 32 9.41 -16.33 -24.08
C ILE A 32 7.92 -16.69 -24.25
N ASN A 33 7.16 -16.64 -23.15
CA ASN A 33 5.73 -17.00 -23.13
C ASN A 33 4.82 -15.77 -23.10
N ALA A 34 5.34 -14.57 -23.41
CA ALA A 34 4.55 -13.36 -23.39
C ALA A 34 3.56 -13.30 -24.56
N PRO A 35 2.38 -12.67 -24.38
CA PRO A 35 1.54 -12.26 -25.50
C PRO A 35 2.35 -11.41 -26.49
N LYS A 36 2.07 -11.54 -27.80
CA LYS A 36 2.80 -10.81 -28.84
C LYS A 36 2.84 -9.29 -28.60
N THR A 37 1.74 -8.74 -28.09
CA THR A 37 1.59 -7.33 -27.72
C THR A 37 2.51 -6.86 -26.60
N HIS A 38 3.10 -7.78 -25.82
CA HIS A 38 3.88 -7.50 -24.61
C HIS A 38 5.35 -7.84 -24.75
N ILE A 39 5.78 -8.58 -25.78
CA ILE A 39 7.15 -9.06 -25.94
C ILE A 39 8.15 -7.89 -25.86
N GLU A 40 7.93 -6.84 -26.65
CA GLU A 40 8.85 -5.70 -26.71
C GLU A 40 8.86 -4.85 -25.44
N ALA A 41 7.72 -4.75 -24.75
CA ALA A 41 7.66 -4.12 -23.44
C ALA A 41 8.45 -4.95 -22.41
N ARG A 42 8.29 -6.27 -22.43
CA ARG A 42 8.90 -7.17 -21.45
C ARG A 42 10.39 -7.39 -21.68
N LYS A 43 10.90 -7.26 -22.90
CA LYS A 43 12.35 -7.16 -23.13
C LYS A 43 12.96 -5.98 -22.35
N ASP A 44 12.29 -4.83 -22.39
CA ASP A 44 12.69 -3.66 -21.60
C ASP A 44 12.52 -3.88 -20.09
N TYR A 45 11.43 -4.53 -19.67
CA TYR A 45 11.25 -4.94 -18.27
C TYR A 45 12.42 -5.79 -17.77
N VAL A 46 12.83 -6.80 -18.53
CA VAL A 46 13.94 -7.69 -18.14
C VAL A 46 15.26 -6.92 -18.05
N ASN A 47 15.54 -6.02 -19.00
CA ASN A 47 16.70 -5.14 -18.93
C ASN A 47 16.66 -4.27 -17.66
N ALA A 48 15.52 -3.64 -17.40
CA ALA A 48 15.32 -2.83 -16.20
C ALA A 48 15.47 -3.66 -14.93
N LEU A 49 14.94 -4.89 -14.88
CA LEU A 49 14.98 -5.78 -13.74
C LEU A 49 16.42 -6.22 -13.39
N THR A 50 17.22 -6.54 -14.41
CA THR A 50 18.63 -6.91 -14.21
C THR A 50 19.43 -5.75 -13.60
N ILE A 51 19.21 -4.51 -14.05
CA ILE A 51 19.86 -3.32 -13.47
C ILE A 51 19.28 -3.03 -12.07
N HIS A 52 17.96 -3.18 -11.91
CA HIS A 52 17.24 -2.94 -10.68
C HIS A 52 17.72 -3.84 -9.53
N PHE A 53 18.20 -5.05 -9.83
CA PHE A 53 18.81 -5.93 -8.83
C PHE A 53 19.97 -5.24 -8.09
N PHE A 54 20.92 -4.66 -8.83
CA PHE A 54 22.06 -3.93 -8.23
C PHE A 54 21.60 -2.66 -7.50
N TYR A 55 20.65 -1.94 -8.08
CA TYR A 55 20.05 -0.78 -7.44
C TYR A 55 19.42 -1.14 -6.09
N LEU A 56 18.61 -2.20 -6.02
CA LEU A 56 17.99 -2.67 -4.78
C LEU A 56 19.02 -3.16 -3.76
N MET A 57 20.11 -3.80 -4.19
CA MET A 57 21.18 -4.19 -3.27
C MET A 57 21.77 -2.98 -2.53
N LEU A 58 22.02 -1.88 -3.25
CA LEU A 58 22.53 -0.64 -2.67
C LEU A 58 21.51 0.03 -1.75
N VAL A 59 20.24 0.06 -2.15
CA VAL A 59 19.16 0.58 -1.29
C VAL A 59 19.03 -0.24 -0.01
N LYS A 60 19.07 -1.57 -0.12
CA LYS A 60 19.03 -2.49 1.03
C LYS A 60 20.26 -2.36 1.93
N ALA A 61 21.41 -1.96 1.39
CA ALA A 61 22.61 -1.66 2.15
C ALA A 61 22.53 -0.31 2.90
N GLY A 62 21.41 0.41 2.81
CA GLY A 62 21.13 1.63 3.58
C GLY A 62 21.29 2.93 2.78
N ILE A 63 21.63 2.86 1.50
CA ILE A 63 21.69 4.06 0.65
C ILE A 63 20.25 4.49 0.32
N ASP A 64 19.93 5.75 0.55
CA ASP A 64 18.61 6.27 0.17
C ASP A 64 18.34 6.09 -1.33
N TYR A 65 17.13 5.66 -1.71
CA TYR A 65 16.82 5.33 -3.10
C TYR A 65 16.86 6.56 -4.04
N LYS A 66 16.80 7.78 -3.49
CA LYS A 66 16.99 9.04 -4.24
C LYS A 66 18.40 9.62 -4.10
N ASN A 67 19.34 8.91 -3.46
CA ASN A 67 20.70 9.40 -3.27
C ASN A 67 21.41 9.57 -4.64
N PRO A 68 22.12 10.70 -4.88
CA PRO A 68 22.84 10.94 -6.13
C PRO A 68 23.90 9.88 -6.47
N ILE A 69 24.50 9.24 -5.47
CA ILE A 69 25.56 8.23 -5.67
C ILE A 69 25.06 7.04 -6.50
N ILE A 70 23.78 6.67 -6.36
CA ILE A 70 23.18 5.56 -7.10
C ILE A 70 22.41 6.03 -8.34
N ALA A 71 22.43 7.33 -8.64
CA ALA A 71 21.73 7.90 -9.79
C ALA A 71 22.17 7.30 -11.14
N PRO A 72 23.46 6.99 -11.41
CA PRO A 72 23.84 6.35 -12.67
C PRO A 72 23.13 5.01 -12.90
N ILE A 73 23.04 4.18 -11.87
CA ILE A 73 22.35 2.88 -11.92
C ILE A 73 20.84 3.10 -12.05
N LYS A 74 20.28 4.04 -11.28
CA LYS A 74 18.86 4.40 -11.35
C LYS A 74 18.47 4.91 -12.74
N ASN A 75 19.28 5.75 -13.36
CA ASN A 75 19.00 6.35 -14.66
C ASN A 75 19.00 5.27 -15.76
N ALA A 76 19.97 4.36 -15.73
CA ALA A 76 20.00 3.23 -16.66
C ALA A 76 18.78 2.33 -16.50
N ARG A 77 18.40 2.00 -15.26
CA ARG A 77 17.16 1.26 -14.95
C ARG A 77 15.92 2.00 -15.47
N ASP A 78 15.80 3.28 -15.15
CA ASP A 78 14.64 4.11 -15.46
C ASP A 78 14.46 4.29 -16.97
N TYR A 79 15.56 4.34 -17.72
CA TYR A 79 15.51 4.37 -19.17
C TYR A 79 14.72 3.17 -19.73
N PHE A 80 15.11 1.95 -19.34
CA PHE A 80 14.41 0.74 -19.79
C PHE A 80 13.01 0.64 -19.20
N TYR A 81 12.83 0.93 -17.91
CA TYR A 81 11.52 0.89 -17.26
C TYR A 81 10.52 1.83 -17.96
N LYS A 82 10.87 3.09 -18.18
CA LYS A 82 10.00 4.07 -18.85
C LYS A 82 9.73 3.70 -20.30
N ARG A 83 10.75 3.24 -21.03
CA ARG A 83 10.61 2.76 -22.41
C ARG A 83 9.66 1.56 -22.49
N GLY A 84 9.78 0.59 -21.59
CA GLY A 84 8.90 -0.57 -21.53
C GLY A 84 7.45 -0.19 -21.15
N ILE A 85 7.26 0.67 -20.15
CA ILE A 85 5.93 1.15 -19.74
C ILE A 85 5.23 1.88 -20.88
N SER A 86 5.96 2.67 -21.68
CA SER A 86 5.39 3.39 -22.81
C SER A 86 4.79 2.48 -23.89
N LYS A 87 5.25 1.23 -23.97
CA LYS A 87 4.75 0.20 -24.90
C LYS A 87 3.52 -0.52 -24.36
N LEU A 88 3.23 -0.43 -23.06
CA LEU A 88 2.04 -1.02 -22.46
C LEU A 88 0.85 -0.06 -22.56
N SER A 89 -0.32 -0.62 -22.87
CA SER A 89 -1.58 0.13 -22.83
C SER A 89 -1.78 0.82 -21.49
N PRO A 90 -2.29 2.07 -21.44
CA PRO A 90 -2.53 2.79 -20.18
C PRO A 90 -3.45 2.05 -19.20
N ILE A 91 -4.31 1.17 -19.71
CA ILE A 91 -5.26 0.36 -18.96
C ILE A 91 -4.77 -1.06 -18.67
N ASP A 92 -3.48 -1.34 -18.88
CA ASP A 92 -2.88 -2.63 -18.58
C ASP A 92 -2.39 -2.69 -17.13
N SER A 93 -2.93 -3.60 -16.34
CA SER A 93 -2.56 -3.75 -14.93
C SER A 93 -1.19 -4.40 -14.70
N GLU A 94 -0.50 -4.89 -15.74
CA GLU A 94 0.94 -5.18 -15.64
C GLU A 94 1.74 -3.93 -15.26
N ARG A 95 1.26 -2.73 -15.62
CA ARG A 95 1.86 -1.47 -15.17
C ARG A 95 1.86 -1.33 -13.65
N THR A 96 0.84 -1.85 -12.96
CA THR A 96 0.78 -1.86 -11.49
C THR A 96 1.90 -2.73 -10.90
N ILE A 97 2.13 -3.89 -11.50
CA ILE A 97 3.21 -4.80 -11.07
C ILE A 97 4.58 -4.13 -11.26
N TRP A 98 4.79 -3.47 -12.39
CA TRP A 98 6.06 -2.81 -12.67
C TRP A 98 6.28 -1.60 -11.76
N PHE A 99 5.24 -0.80 -11.49
CA PHE A 99 5.31 0.29 -10.51
C PHE A 99 5.68 -0.23 -9.12
N HIS A 100 5.07 -1.34 -8.69
CA HIS A 100 5.41 -1.99 -7.43
C HIS A 100 6.89 -2.35 -7.36
N VAL A 101 7.41 -3.01 -8.41
CA VAL A 101 8.82 -3.42 -8.47
C VAL A 101 9.76 -2.21 -8.52
N PHE A 102 9.59 -1.30 -9.47
CA PHE A 102 10.61 -0.28 -9.76
C PHE A 102 10.52 0.99 -8.92
N GLU A 103 9.34 1.32 -8.39
CA GLU A 103 9.13 2.56 -7.63
C GLU A 103 8.84 2.26 -6.15
N MET A 104 7.91 1.35 -5.88
CA MET A 104 7.46 1.08 -4.52
C MET A 104 8.45 0.26 -3.68
N MET A 105 9.00 -0.83 -4.22
CA MET A 105 9.96 -1.65 -3.47
C MET A 105 11.19 -0.84 -3.01
N PRO A 106 11.84 -0.01 -3.85
CA PRO A 106 12.93 0.84 -3.39
C PRO A 106 12.53 1.81 -2.28
N TYR A 107 11.36 2.44 -2.39
CA TYR A 107 10.85 3.31 -1.34
C TYR A 107 10.72 2.54 -0.01
N ASN A 108 10.09 1.37 -0.04
CA ASN A 108 9.88 0.53 1.14
C ASN A 108 11.18 0.02 1.77
N LEU A 109 12.20 -0.27 0.97
CA LEU A 109 13.50 -0.75 1.43
C LEU A 109 14.41 0.37 1.93
N SER A 110 14.16 1.61 1.50
CA SER A 110 14.86 2.79 1.99
C SER A 110 14.37 3.18 3.40
N SER A 111 15.13 4.03 4.09
CA SER A 111 14.74 4.63 5.37
C SER A 111 13.51 5.57 5.31
N GLY A 112 12.73 5.52 4.22
CA GLY A 112 11.45 6.21 4.09
C GLY A 112 10.46 5.71 5.15
N GLY A 113 10.14 4.42 5.16
CA GLY A 113 9.10 3.87 6.02
C GLY A 113 7.71 4.48 5.71
N TYR A 114 6.66 3.66 5.78
CA TYR A 114 5.31 4.15 5.49
C TYR A 114 4.93 5.35 6.37
N GLY A 115 4.48 6.41 5.74
CA GLY A 115 4.02 7.66 6.34
C GLY A 115 4.97 8.85 6.21
N ASN A 116 6.24 8.66 5.85
CA ASN A 116 7.21 9.75 5.89
C ASN A 116 7.55 10.33 4.51
N MET A 117 6.85 9.94 3.44
CA MET A 117 7.26 10.27 2.07
C MET A 117 7.31 11.78 1.85
N LEU A 118 6.26 12.50 2.25
CA LEU A 118 6.15 13.93 2.02
C LEU A 118 7.16 14.72 2.85
N LYS A 119 7.40 14.27 4.08
CA LYS A 119 8.40 14.86 4.97
C LYS A 119 9.82 14.68 4.43
N LYS A 120 10.14 13.48 3.95
CA LYS A 120 11.51 13.13 3.54
C LYS A 120 11.85 13.58 2.13
N TYR A 121 10.89 13.56 1.21
CA TYR A 121 11.12 13.78 -0.21
C TYR A 121 10.40 15.00 -0.79
N GLY A 122 9.66 15.73 0.04
CA GLY A 122 8.92 16.93 -0.35
C GLY A 122 7.49 16.64 -0.83
N LYS A 123 6.65 17.67 -0.73
CA LYS A 123 5.21 17.59 -1.05
C LYS A 123 4.95 17.23 -2.51
N GLU A 124 5.63 17.87 -3.45
CA GLU A 124 5.43 17.65 -4.89
C GLU A 124 5.68 16.19 -5.28
N TYR A 125 6.82 15.64 -4.86
CA TYR A 125 7.14 14.24 -5.10
C TYR A 125 6.15 13.30 -4.40
N GLY A 126 5.84 13.57 -3.13
CA GLY A 126 4.95 12.74 -2.33
C GLY A 126 3.55 12.66 -2.93
N TYR A 127 2.94 13.78 -3.32
CA TYR A 127 1.61 13.78 -3.93
C TYR A 127 1.60 13.07 -5.27
N LYS A 128 2.60 13.29 -6.13
CA LYS A 128 2.70 12.57 -7.41
C LYS A 128 2.79 11.05 -7.22
N PHE A 129 3.62 10.61 -6.26
CA PHE A 129 3.76 9.18 -5.97
C PHE A 129 2.45 8.60 -5.44
N LEU A 130 1.69 9.35 -4.63
CA LEU A 130 0.38 8.94 -4.13
C LEU A 130 -0.68 8.89 -5.23
N ASP A 131 -0.66 9.83 -6.16
CA ASP A 131 -1.53 9.82 -7.35
C ASP A 131 -1.28 8.57 -8.19
N ASP A 132 -0.02 8.25 -8.47
CA ASP A 132 0.36 7.04 -9.19
C ASP A 132 -0.05 5.78 -8.41
N THR A 133 0.18 5.76 -7.10
CA THR A 133 -0.23 4.64 -6.23
C THR A 133 -1.74 4.43 -6.30
N PHE A 134 -2.54 5.49 -6.16
CA PHE A 134 -3.99 5.44 -6.26
C PHE A 134 -4.45 4.88 -7.62
N LYS A 135 -3.90 5.44 -8.70
CA LYS A 135 -4.17 4.99 -10.06
C LYS A 135 -3.91 3.49 -10.23
N TYR A 136 -2.80 2.99 -9.70
CA TYR A 136 -2.43 1.58 -9.83
C TYR A 136 -3.24 0.63 -8.95
N ILE A 137 -3.72 1.10 -7.77
CA ILE A 137 -4.70 0.35 -6.97
C ILE A 137 -6.00 0.19 -7.74
N VAL A 138 -6.53 1.28 -8.31
CA VAL A 138 -7.76 1.26 -9.11
C VAL A 138 -7.60 0.32 -10.30
N LEU A 139 -6.48 0.44 -11.02
CA LEU A 139 -6.20 -0.36 -12.21
C LEU A 139 -6.16 -1.87 -11.91
N LEU A 140 -5.49 -2.27 -10.83
CA LEU A 140 -5.37 -3.67 -10.45
C LEU A 140 -6.67 -4.23 -9.86
N ALA A 141 -7.49 -3.39 -9.23
CA ALA A 141 -8.84 -3.78 -8.80
C ALA A 141 -9.76 -4.09 -9.99
N ASP A 142 -9.64 -3.31 -11.06
CA ASP A 142 -10.53 -3.43 -12.23
C ASP A 142 -10.08 -4.52 -13.21
N LYS A 143 -8.77 -4.73 -13.36
CA LYS A 143 -8.21 -5.60 -14.41
C LYS A 143 -7.08 -6.47 -13.88
N ASP A 144 -7.12 -7.76 -14.22
CA ASP A 144 -6.01 -8.67 -13.90
C ASP A 144 -4.86 -8.51 -14.90
N PRO A 145 -3.60 -8.68 -14.45
CA PRO A 145 -2.47 -8.75 -15.37
C PRO A 145 -2.68 -9.86 -16.40
N ILE A 146 -2.33 -9.58 -17.65
CA ILE A 146 -2.55 -10.52 -18.75
C ILE A 146 -1.67 -11.77 -18.57
N ASP A 147 -0.45 -11.60 -18.05
CA ASP A 147 0.49 -12.70 -17.81
C ASP A 147 0.04 -13.77 -16.80
N LYS A 148 0.18 -15.04 -17.15
CA LYS A 148 0.09 -16.16 -16.20
C LYS A 148 1.21 -16.18 -15.17
N SER A 149 2.40 -15.64 -15.49
CA SER A 149 3.54 -15.59 -14.57
C SER A 149 3.29 -14.69 -13.34
N PHE A 150 2.38 -13.72 -13.48
CA PHE A 150 1.88 -12.87 -12.40
C PHE A 150 0.56 -13.38 -11.81
N LYS A 151 -0.19 -14.26 -12.49
CA LYS A 151 -1.45 -14.87 -12.00
C LYS A 151 -1.30 -15.80 -10.80
N ASP A 152 -0.11 -15.92 -10.19
CA ASP A 152 -0.06 -16.43 -8.83
C ASP A 152 -0.85 -15.45 -7.95
N ASN A 153 -2.06 -15.87 -7.55
CA ASN A 153 -2.94 -15.11 -6.67
C ASN A 153 -2.19 -14.60 -5.43
N LYS A 154 -1.15 -15.30 -4.97
CA LYS A 154 -0.31 -14.84 -3.86
C LYS A 154 0.37 -13.51 -4.17
N TYR A 155 1.01 -13.37 -5.33
CA TYR A 155 1.79 -12.20 -5.68
C TYR A 155 0.90 -10.99 -6.01
N ILE A 156 -0.17 -11.19 -6.79
CA ILE A 156 -1.15 -10.12 -7.07
C ILE A 156 -1.78 -9.60 -5.77
N ASN A 157 -2.16 -10.49 -4.86
CA ASN A 157 -2.69 -10.10 -3.55
C ASN A 157 -1.67 -9.31 -2.74
N GLN A 158 -0.40 -9.73 -2.73
CA GLN A 158 0.65 -9.00 -2.04
C GLN A 158 0.83 -7.59 -2.62
N VAL A 159 0.93 -7.44 -3.94
CA VAL A 159 1.11 -6.14 -4.60
C VAL A 159 -0.06 -5.21 -4.26
N PHE A 160 -1.30 -5.69 -4.39
CA PHE A 160 -2.48 -4.91 -4.06
C PHE A 160 -2.47 -4.43 -2.61
N LEU A 161 -2.23 -5.35 -1.66
CA LEU A 161 -2.23 -5.05 -0.23
C LEU A 161 -1.12 -4.08 0.16
N GLU A 162 0.06 -4.23 -0.44
CA GLU A 162 1.17 -3.32 -0.21
C GLU A 162 0.86 -1.91 -0.72
N LEU A 163 0.39 -1.75 -1.96
CA LEU A 163 0.00 -0.45 -2.51
C LEU A 163 -1.10 0.19 -1.69
N TYR A 164 -2.13 -0.58 -1.32
CA TYR A 164 -3.22 -0.13 -0.48
C TYR A 164 -2.70 0.39 0.87
N ASN A 165 -1.85 -0.38 1.54
CA ASN A 165 -1.27 -0.02 2.83
C ASN A 165 -0.33 1.20 2.72
N LEU A 166 0.43 1.34 1.64
CA LEU A 166 1.24 2.54 1.40
C LEU A 166 0.35 3.77 1.29
N TYR A 167 -0.66 3.71 0.41
CA TYR A 167 -1.58 4.81 0.20
C TYR A 167 -2.28 5.23 1.50
N THR A 168 -2.87 4.28 2.24
CA THR A 168 -3.55 4.59 3.51
C THR A 168 -2.59 5.10 4.58
N SER A 169 -1.34 4.64 4.60
CA SER A 169 -0.37 5.05 5.61
C SER A 169 0.23 6.44 5.35
N GLU A 170 0.46 6.82 4.10
CA GLU A 170 0.90 8.18 3.77
C GLU A 170 -0.23 9.20 4.01
N PHE A 171 -1.48 8.86 3.68
CA PHE A 171 -2.63 9.73 3.96
C PHE A 171 -2.88 9.95 5.47
N LYS A 172 -2.47 9.00 6.32
CA LYS A 172 -2.52 9.18 7.79
C LYS A 172 -1.66 10.37 8.25
N ILE A 173 -0.53 10.67 7.60
CA ILE A 173 0.46 11.65 8.11
C ILE A 173 0.26 13.08 7.55
N ASN A 174 -0.62 13.29 6.56
CA ASN A 174 -0.39 14.34 5.58
C ASN A 174 -1.18 15.66 5.70
N PHE A 175 -1.50 16.12 6.91
CA PHE A 175 -2.03 17.49 7.06
C PHE A 175 -1.14 18.36 7.96
N ASP A 176 -0.83 17.89 9.17
CA ASP A 176 0.06 18.59 10.13
C ASP A 176 1.23 17.70 10.64
N GLU A 177 1.76 16.77 9.83
CA GLU A 177 2.85 15.83 10.21
C GLU A 177 2.54 14.88 11.41
N GLN A 178 1.27 14.75 11.81
CA GLN A 178 0.82 13.85 12.86
C GLN A 178 0.04 12.67 12.29
N THR A 179 0.31 11.44 12.75
CA THR A 179 -0.25 10.21 12.16
C THR A 179 -1.76 10.07 12.29
N ILE A 180 -2.35 10.48 13.42
CA ILE A 180 -3.80 10.41 13.70
C ILE A 180 -4.10 11.42 14.81
N SER A 181 -4.27 12.70 14.46
CA SER A 181 -4.70 13.75 15.37
C SER A 181 -6.08 14.27 15.01
N LYS A 182 -6.79 14.87 15.98
CA LYS A 182 -8.09 15.51 15.76
C LYS A 182 -8.03 16.55 14.64
N ASN A 183 -6.96 17.34 14.61
CA ASN A 183 -6.76 18.38 13.60
C ASN A 183 -6.58 17.79 12.21
N ASN A 184 -5.75 16.73 12.07
CA ASN A 184 -5.54 16.09 10.78
C ASN A 184 -6.79 15.42 10.23
N ILE A 185 -7.59 14.81 11.10
CA ILE A 185 -8.87 14.24 10.66
C ILE A 185 -9.83 15.36 10.20
N LYS A 186 -9.91 16.47 10.94
CA LYS A 186 -10.70 17.65 10.54
C LYS A 186 -10.25 18.23 9.20
N LEU A 187 -8.95 18.34 8.96
CA LEU A 187 -8.40 18.83 7.70
C LEU A 187 -8.68 17.85 6.56
N PHE A 188 -8.50 16.54 6.81
CA PHE A 188 -8.82 15.50 5.84
C PHE A 188 -10.29 15.54 5.40
N ILE A 189 -11.24 15.59 6.33
CA ILE A 189 -12.67 15.55 5.98
C ILE A 189 -13.19 16.84 5.33
N LYS A 190 -12.46 17.95 5.46
CA LYS A 190 -12.77 19.18 4.72
C LYS A 190 -12.24 19.15 3.27
N ASN A 191 -11.34 18.21 2.95
CA ASN A 191 -10.82 18.04 1.61
C ASN A 191 -11.68 17.04 0.81
N GLU A 192 -12.61 17.57 0.02
CA GLU A 192 -13.54 16.77 -0.78
C GLU A 192 -12.84 15.81 -1.75
N GLU A 193 -11.72 16.21 -2.36
CA GLU A 193 -10.98 15.36 -3.28
C GLU A 193 -10.36 14.16 -2.56
N ALA A 194 -9.73 14.39 -1.40
CA ALA A 194 -9.13 13.34 -0.58
C ALA A 194 -10.19 12.33 -0.13
N VAL A 195 -11.36 12.82 0.28
CA VAL A 195 -12.51 11.98 0.67
C VAL A 195 -13.03 11.17 -0.52
N LYS A 196 -13.23 11.80 -1.68
CA LYS A 196 -13.70 11.11 -2.90
C LYS A 196 -12.76 9.96 -3.27
N ARG A 197 -11.45 10.18 -3.21
CA ARG A 197 -10.44 9.13 -3.44
C ARG A 197 -10.54 8.01 -2.41
N ILE A 198 -10.75 8.31 -1.13
CA ILE A 198 -10.91 7.30 -0.07
C ILE A 198 -12.20 6.48 -0.23
N ILE A 199 -13.29 7.08 -0.71
CA ILE A 199 -14.52 6.35 -1.07
C ILE A 199 -14.27 5.39 -2.24
N ILE A 200 -13.62 5.87 -3.31
CA ILE A 200 -13.24 5.02 -4.46
C ILE A 200 -12.34 3.87 -4.00
N LEU A 201 -11.36 4.16 -3.14
CA LEU A 201 -10.42 3.18 -2.60
C LEU A 201 -11.16 2.07 -1.84
N TYR A 202 -12.16 2.42 -1.02
CA TYR A 202 -13.02 1.47 -0.32
C TYR A 202 -13.77 0.54 -1.29
N GLU A 203 -14.37 1.10 -2.34
CA GLU A 203 -15.11 0.32 -3.34
C GLU A 203 -14.20 -0.62 -4.13
N LYS A 204 -13.05 -0.13 -4.58
CA LYS A 204 -12.06 -0.91 -5.35
C LYS A 204 -11.47 -2.04 -4.52
N ARG A 205 -11.23 -1.82 -3.22
CA ARG A 205 -10.87 -2.91 -2.30
C ARG A 205 -11.94 -3.99 -2.27
N LYS A 206 -13.22 -3.65 -2.13
CA LYS A 206 -14.28 -4.67 -2.11
C LYS A 206 -14.35 -5.48 -3.40
N ILE A 207 -14.20 -4.82 -4.55
CA ILE A 207 -14.16 -5.47 -5.87
C ILE A 207 -12.99 -6.46 -5.92
N PHE A 208 -11.78 -6.00 -5.59
CA PHE A 208 -10.58 -6.84 -5.61
C PHE A 208 -10.69 -8.05 -4.67
N LEU A 209 -11.15 -7.84 -3.43
CA LEU A 209 -11.27 -8.92 -2.44
C LEU A 209 -12.26 -10.00 -2.86
N LYS A 210 -13.38 -9.60 -3.48
CA LYS A 210 -14.38 -10.53 -4.02
C LYS A 210 -13.80 -11.37 -5.16
N LYS A 211 -12.99 -10.76 -6.02
CA LYS A 211 -12.39 -11.41 -7.20
C LYS A 211 -11.27 -12.39 -6.84
N HIS A 212 -10.40 -12.06 -5.90
CA HIS A 212 -9.17 -12.82 -5.63
C HIS A 212 -9.18 -13.71 -4.37
N ASN A 213 -10.32 -13.82 -3.67
CA ASN A 213 -10.49 -14.63 -2.46
C ASN A 213 -9.33 -14.48 -1.45
N VAL A 214 -9.02 -13.23 -1.12
CA VAL A 214 -7.81 -12.82 -0.38
C VAL A 214 -7.79 -13.32 1.06
N ASN A 215 -8.94 -13.75 1.61
CA ASN A 215 -9.05 -14.30 2.96
C ASN A 215 -8.08 -15.47 3.21
N LYS A 216 -7.93 -16.38 2.23
CA LYS A 216 -6.99 -17.50 2.34
C LYS A 216 -5.53 -17.05 2.35
N PHE A 217 -5.20 -15.98 1.62
CA PHE A 217 -3.86 -15.38 1.64
C PHE A 217 -3.56 -14.73 2.99
N ILE A 218 -4.50 -13.94 3.51
CA ILE A 218 -4.37 -13.23 4.79
C ILE A 218 -4.23 -14.21 5.96
N MET A 219 -5.02 -15.30 5.98
CA MET A 219 -4.92 -16.33 7.02
C MET A 219 -3.60 -17.11 6.96
N LYS A 220 -3.04 -17.38 5.77
CA LYS A 220 -1.74 -18.05 5.66
C LYS A 220 -0.59 -17.20 6.19
N ASN A 221 -0.69 -15.88 6.06
CA ASN A 221 0.31 -14.93 6.56
C ASN A 221 -0.01 -14.40 7.98
N TYR A 222 -0.91 -15.07 8.71
CA TYR A 222 -1.37 -14.67 10.03
C TYR A 222 -0.20 -14.48 11.02
N ASN A 223 0.76 -15.41 11.05
CA ASN A 223 1.82 -15.43 12.07
C ASN A 223 3.04 -14.54 11.77
N ASN A 224 3.07 -13.81 10.65
CA ASN A 224 4.24 -13.00 10.30
C ASN A 224 4.36 -11.78 11.22
N TYR A 225 5.56 -11.56 11.77
CA TYR A 225 5.91 -10.50 12.73
C TYR A 225 5.57 -9.07 12.26
N LEU A 226 5.46 -8.85 10.94
CA LEU A 226 5.08 -7.59 10.28
C LEU A 226 3.59 -7.52 9.87
N GLY A 227 2.83 -8.60 10.11
CA GLY A 227 1.38 -8.72 10.18
C GLY A 227 0.58 -8.18 9.00
N ASP A 228 0.63 -8.83 7.84
CA ASP A 228 -0.29 -8.54 6.72
C ASP A 228 -1.76 -8.58 7.16
N TYR A 229 -2.08 -9.51 8.08
CA TYR A 229 -3.37 -9.58 8.75
C TYR A 229 -3.70 -8.28 9.51
N HIS A 230 -2.82 -7.84 10.40
CA HIS A 230 -3.06 -6.63 11.19
C HIS A 230 -3.15 -5.38 10.29
N ARG A 231 -2.26 -5.23 9.30
CA ARG A 231 -2.27 -4.12 8.35
C ARG A 231 -3.57 -4.08 7.56
N PHE A 232 -4.00 -5.22 7.03
CA PHE A 232 -5.23 -5.36 6.27
C PHE A 232 -6.47 -4.84 7.02
N TYR A 233 -6.68 -5.27 8.26
CA TYR A 233 -7.81 -4.82 9.06
C TYR A 233 -7.63 -3.38 9.56
N SER A 234 -6.41 -2.97 9.89
CA SER A 234 -6.09 -1.62 10.34
C SER A 234 -6.35 -0.56 9.25
N ASP A 235 -6.02 -0.86 8.00
CA ASP A 235 -6.25 0.06 6.89
C ASP A 235 -7.72 0.17 6.52
N ASN A 236 -8.46 -0.94 6.55
CA ASN A 236 -9.90 -0.92 6.31
C ASN A 236 -10.66 -0.17 7.41
N LEU A 237 -10.23 -0.34 8.66
CA LEU A 237 -10.73 0.41 9.80
C LEU A 237 -10.54 1.92 9.60
N TYR A 238 -9.33 2.34 9.22
CA TYR A 238 -9.02 3.74 8.94
C TYR A 238 -9.90 4.32 7.82
N VAL A 239 -9.94 3.65 6.67
CA VAL A 239 -10.72 4.08 5.50
C VAL A 239 -12.20 4.22 5.84
N SER A 240 -12.79 3.20 6.47
CA SER A 240 -14.20 3.21 6.85
C SER A 240 -14.52 4.32 7.85
N SER A 241 -13.60 4.60 8.78
CA SER A 241 -13.77 5.67 9.77
C SER A 241 -13.71 7.06 9.14
N MET A 242 -12.77 7.30 8.22
CA MET A 242 -12.66 8.59 7.51
C MET A 242 -13.90 8.90 6.68
N ILE A 243 -14.48 7.89 6.01
CA ILE A 243 -15.72 8.05 5.24
C ILE A 243 -16.88 8.44 6.17
N LEU A 244 -17.00 7.79 7.32
CA LEU A 244 -18.06 8.12 8.28
C LEU A 244 -17.86 9.51 8.89
N PHE A 245 -16.65 9.88 9.29
CA PHE A 245 -16.39 11.23 9.80
C PHE A 245 -16.75 12.31 8.79
N TYR A 246 -16.39 12.11 7.52
CA TYR A 246 -16.79 13.02 6.45
C TYR A 246 -18.31 13.14 6.33
N LYS A 247 -19.00 12.00 6.26
CA LYS A 247 -20.45 11.98 6.07
C LYS A 247 -21.20 12.61 7.24
N LEU A 248 -20.72 12.41 8.47
CA LEU A 248 -21.35 12.99 9.67
C LEU A 248 -21.11 14.50 9.75
N GLU A 249 -19.87 14.96 9.59
CA GLU A 249 -19.53 16.38 9.64
C GLU A 249 -20.30 17.19 8.58
N ASN A 250 -20.46 16.63 7.38
CA ASN A 250 -21.12 17.30 6.27
C ASN A 250 -22.63 17.02 6.16
N ARG A 251 -23.24 16.39 7.18
CA ARG A 251 -24.68 16.03 7.18
C ARG A 251 -25.11 15.20 5.95
N LEU A 252 -24.20 14.40 5.39
CA LEU A 252 -24.42 13.49 4.26
C LEU A 252 -24.68 12.04 4.69
N PHE A 253 -24.74 11.81 6.00
CA PHE A 253 -24.90 10.49 6.58
C PHE A 253 -26.31 9.93 6.36
N ASN A 254 -26.39 8.68 5.92
CA ASN A 254 -27.64 7.94 5.76
C ASN A 254 -27.50 6.53 6.35
N CYS A 255 -28.28 6.23 7.40
CA CYS A 255 -28.18 4.96 8.13
C CYS A 255 -28.20 3.72 7.24
N GLU A 256 -29.16 3.63 6.32
CA GLU A 256 -29.31 2.45 5.46
C GLU A 256 -28.13 2.27 4.49
N LYS A 257 -27.66 3.35 3.88
CA LYS A 257 -26.55 3.31 2.93
C LYS A 257 -25.19 3.14 3.62
N ASP A 258 -25.06 3.67 4.84
CA ASP A 258 -23.77 3.83 5.52
C ASP A 258 -23.53 2.85 6.67
N LYS A 259 -24.54 2.06 7.08
CA LYS A 259 -24.37 0.96 8.07
C LYS A 259 -23.26 -0.02 7.70
N LYS A 260 -22.96 -0.17 6.41
CA LYS A 260 -21.85 -1.00 5.92
C LYS A 260 -20.50 -0.57 6.50
N TYR A 261 -20.24 0.73 6.65
CA TYR A 261 -18.96 1.22 7.20
C TYR A 261 -18.85 0.92 8.70
N PHE A 262 -19.96 1.02 9.45
CA PHE A 262 -20.00 0.60 10.85
C PHE A 262 -19.75 -0.89 11.03
N LYS A 263 -20.39 -1.71 10.19
CA LYS A 263 -20.17 -3.16 10.19
C LYS A 263 -18.71 -3.50 9.94
N ASP A 264 -18.09 -2.89 8.93
CA ASP A 264 -16.68 -3.09 8.60
C ASP A 264 -15.78 -2.68 9.79
N ILE A 265 -16.00 -1.50 10.38
CA ILE A 265 -15.28 -1.04 11.59
C ILE A 265 -15.40 -2.04 12.75
N PHE A 266 -16.60 -2.56 13.01
CA PHE A 266 -16.84 -3.51 14.08
C PHE A 266 -16.08 -4.83 13.86
N ILE A 267 -16.20 -5.40 12.66
CA ILE A 267 -15.53 -6.65 12.29
C ILE A 267 -14.01 -6.48 12.37
N ASP A 268 -13.47 -5.41 11.81
CA ASP A 268 -12.03 -5.16 11.78
C ASP A 268 -11.46 -5.04 13.21
N LYS A 269 -12.16 -4.33 14.10
CA LYS A 269 -11.78 -4.24 15.52
C LYS A 269 -11.74 -5.60 16.19
N GLN A 270 -12.77 -6.42 15.99
CA GLN A 270 -12.83 -7.77 16.54
C GLN A 270 -11.64 -8.59 16.05
N LYS A 271 -11.37 -8.58 14.74
CA LYS A 271 -10.28 -9.33 14.12
C LYS A 271 -8.91 -8.91 14.62
N ILE A 272 -8.68 -7.61 14.81
CA ILE A 272 -7.41 -7.13 15.36
C ILE A 272 -7.25 -7.51 16.84
N ARG A 273 -8.31 -7.43 17.65
CA ARG A 273 -8.28 -7.87 19.06
C ARG A 273 -7.99 -9.37 19.18
N GLU A 274 -8.64 -10.19 18.36
CA GLU A 274 -8.37 -11.64 18.26
C GLU A 274 -6.87 -11.88 17.98
N PHE A 275 -6.32 -11.18 16.98
CA PHE A 275 -4.91 -11.28 16.61
C PHE A 275 -3.95 -10.89 17.75
N ILE A 276 -4.20 -9.78 18.43
CA ILE A 276 -3.37 -9.31 19.55
C ILE A 276 -3.42 -10.30 20.72
N ASN A 277 -4.60 -10.81 21.07
CA ASN A 277 -4.77 -11.72 22.20
C ASN A 277 -4.11 -13.09 21.96
N GLN A 278 -4.14 -13.60 20.73
CA GLN A 278 -3.51 -14.87 20.38
C GLN A 278 -1.97 -14.77 20.33
N ASN A 279 -1.43 -13.58 20.04
CA ASN A 279 0.01 -13.37 19.92
C ASN A 279 0.58 -12.69 21.17
N LYS A 280 0.92 -13.49 22.20
CA LYS A 280 1.42 -13.04 23.52
C LYS A 280 2.56 -12.00 23.46
N LYS A 281 3.40 -12.03 22.43
CA LYS A 281 4.48 -11.03 22.18
C LYS A 281 3.98 -9.59 22.00
N PHE A 282 2.70 -9.38 21.68
CA PHE A 282 2.09 -8.05 21.52
C PHE A 282 1.33 -7.54 22.74
N LEU A 283 1.23 -8.32 23.83
CA LEU A 283 0.53 -7.91 25.05
C LEU A 283 1.14 -6.62 25.65
N ASN A 284 2.47 -6.46 25.60
CA ASN A 284 3.15 -5.26 26.10
C ASN A 284 2.96 -4.03 25.19
N LYS A 285 2.58 -4.23 23.91
CA LYS A 285 2.25 -3.15 22.94
C LYS A 285 0.73 -2.93 22.80
N LYS A 286 -0.08 -3.67 23.57
CA LYS A 286 -1.55 -3.66 23.51
C LYS A 286 -2.12 -2.26 23.75
N LYS A 287 -1.65 -1.55 24.77
CA LYS A 287 -2.09 -0.17 25.10
C LYS A 287 -1.85 0.83 23.95
N GLY A 288 -0.69 0.76 23.29
CA GLY A 288 -0.35 1.68 22.18
C GLY A 288 -1.05 1.35 20.86
N LYS A 289 -1.36 0.07 20.62
CA LYS A 289 -2.20 -0.32 19.47
C LYS A 289 -3.69 -0.03 19.73
N GLU A 290 -4.15 -0.17 20.98
CA GLU A 290 -5.50 0.18 21.41
C GLU A 290 -5.78 1.69 21.36
N SER A 291 -4.78 2.56 21.61
CA SER A 291 -4.97 4.02 21.51
C SER A 291 -5.24 4.52 20.09
N VAL A 292 -4.68 3.86 19.06
CA VAL A 292 -5.02 4.12 17.64
C VAL A 292 -6.49 3.75 17.35
N PHE A 293 -6.99 2.66 17.95
CA PHE A 293 -8.40 2.26 17.83
C PHE A 293 -9.37 3.19 18.56
N LEU A 294 -8.90 3.89 19.60
CA LEU A 294 -9.70 4.87 20.34
C LEU A 294 -9.88 6.19 19.59
N ARG A 295 -8.90 6.62 18.77
CA ARG A 295 -8.98 7.87 17.99
C ARG A 295 -9.76 7.77 16.69
N LEU A 296 -9.84 6.57 16.11
CA LEU A 296 -10.67 6.27 14.93
C LEU A 296 -12.08 5.80 15.33
N LYS A 297 -12.46 6.00 16.59
CA LYS A 297 -13.69 5.47 17.17
C LYS A 297 -14.86 6.39 16.83
N ILE A 298 -15.91 5.83 16.23
CA ILE A 298 -17.27 6.28 16.50
C ILE A 298 -17.81 5.28 17.54
N PRO A 299 -18.16 5.70 18.76
CA PRO A 299 -18.59 4.82 19.84
C PRO A 299 -19.82 4.01 19.43
N ASN A 300 -19.77 2.71 19.74
CA ASN A 300 -20.95 1.86 19.84
C ASN A 300 -21.23 1.59 21.32
N THR A 301 -22.33 2.14 21.84
CA THR A 301 -22.71 2.10 23.26
C THR A 301 -22.90 0.69 23.83
N ARG A 302 -23.06 -0.34 22.97
CA ARG A 302 -23.21 -1.74 23.38
C ARG A 302 -21.89 -2.43 23.72
N TYR A 303 -20.76 -1.98 23.17
CA TYR A 303 -19.47 -2.67 23.28
C TYR A 303 -18.31 -1.79 23.74
N ASP A 304 -18.50 -0.48 23.72
CA ASP A 304 -17.49 0.49 24.10
C ASP A 304 -17.85 1.16 25.44
N LYS A 305 -16.86 1.37 26.32
CA LYS A 305 -17.04 2.21 27.51
C LYS A 305 -17.64 3.57 27.10
N LYS A 306 -18.49 4.12 27.98
CA LYS A 306 -19.28 5.36 27.83
C LYS A 306 -18.50 6.59 27.30
N TYR A 307 -17.17 6.56 27.39
CA TYR A 307 -16.28 7.61 26.90
C TYR A 307 -15.54 7.13 25.65
N SER A 308 -15.84 7.78 24.53
CA SER A 308 -15.08 7.65 23.29
C SER A 308 -14.32 8.94 23.08
N ASP A 309 -12.99 8.83 23.02
CA ASP A 309 -12.11 9.91 22.56
C ASP A 309 -12.19 10.08 21.03
N ASN A 310 -13.40 9.97 20.47
CA ASN A 310 -13.65 10.35 19.08
C ASN A 310 -13.28 11.83 18.98
N PRO A 311 -12.39 12.23 18.05
CA PRO A 311 -12.02 13.64 17.87
C PRO A 311 -13.22 14.58 17.76
N PHE A 312 -14.36 14.10 17.28
CA PHE A 312 -15.57 14.89 17.10
C PHE A 312 -16.60 14.77 18.22
N LYS A 313 -16.36 13.94 19.26
CA LYS A 313 -17.39 13.51 20.23
C LYS A 313 -18.67 12.96 19.54
N MET A 314 -18.59 12.58 18.26
CA MET A 314 -19.73 12.07 17.50
C MET A 314 -20.04 10.65 17.95
N TYR A 315 -21.32 10.37 18.15
CA TYR A 315 -21.88 9.03 18.27
C TYR A 315 -22.97 8.89 17.22
N VAL A 316 -23.10 7.70 16.67
CA VAL A 316 -24.19 7.38 15.74
C VAL A 316 -24.98 6.27 16.37
N ASN A 317 -26.25 6.52 16.65
CA ASN A 317 -27.17 5.50 17.08
C ASN A 317 -28.03 5.08 15.89
N CYS A 318 -27.48 4.18 15.07
CA CYS A 318 -28.31 3.36 14.19
C CYS A 318 -28.79 2.17 15.02
N ASN A 319 -29.86 2.33 15.81
CA ASN A 319 -30.72 1.16 16.03
C ASN A 319 -31.27 0.81 14.63
N TYR A 320 -31.39 -0.47 14.30
CA TYR A 320 -31.93 -0.85 12.99
C TYR A 320 -33.33 -0.25 12.74
N ASP A 321 -33.99 0.33 13.76
CA ASP A 321 -35.37 0.81 13.73
C ASP A 321 -35.66 2.26 14.23
N ASP A 322 -34.73 3.13 14.68
CA ASP A 322 -35.07 4.57 14.97
C ASP A 322 -33.85 5.51 15.19
N ILE A 323 -33.93 6.79 14.76
CA ILE A 323 -32.81 7.75 14.70
C ILE A 323 -33.09 9.07 15.43
N PHE A 324 -32.16 9.50 16.30
CA PHE A 324 -32.06 10.90 16.79
C PHE A 324 -30.60 11.41 16.77
N ILE A 325 -30.41 12.66 16.34
CA ILE A 325 -29.13 13.37 16.35
C ILE A 325 -29.14 14.38 17.49
N LYS A 326 -28.17 14.33 18.41
CA LYS A 326 -27.92 15.42 19.36
C LYS A 326 -26.44 15.73 19.44
N GLU A 327 -26.06 16.93 18.98
CA GLU A 327 -24.72 17.49 19.15
C GLU A 327 -24.41 17.60 20.65
N GLY A 328 -23.23 17.12 21.06
CA GLY A 328 -22.78 17.22 22.46
C GLY A 328 -21.86 18.43 22.62
N ASN A 329 -22.25 19.37 23.48
CA ASN A 329 -21.43 20.51 23.91
C ASN A 329 -20.06 20.04 24.46
#